data_AF-A0A3D9C550-F1
#
_entry.id   AF-A0A3D9C550-F1
#
_cell.length_a   1.000
_cell.length_b   1.000
_cell.length_c   1.000
_cell.angle_alpha   90.00
_cell.angle_beta   90.00
_cell.angle_gamma   90.00
#
_symmetry.space_group_name_H-M   'P 1'
#
loop_
_entity.id
_entity.type
_entity.pdbx_description
1 polymer ?
#
loop_
_entity_poly.entity_id
_entity_poly.type
_entity_poly.pdbx_seq_one_letter_code
_entity_poly.pdbx_strand_id
1 'polypeptide(L)'
;MKNILSIFIFVISITCASQHKESSEKNKISLRQLSNETKRSSFKTYVNNEDYFIKTIDVNKDGITDKIVSHKPYQGEDLFIFLGNQQGKYTLALETRNFSEDGGNIIGNIIPIFNEKGFTVKTYFPDRGYYEKEYNVIMQNNTWLLRNIIYKTMSDISQDAVMYICDIPQNINIQKSGWTDRITPIPEEKVRAKKCRTEKIQNTAYFIQDPDGYTNLRKDKSITSQVLQKIKSGEQIEVTDQNGDWWFVTSQEGKKGYVHKSRIQSK
;
A
#
# COMPACT_ATOMS: atom_id res chain seq x y z
N MET A 1 -81.07 35.37 23.94
CA MET A 1 -79.74 34.97 24.46
C MET A 1 -78.77 35.04 23.27
N LYS A 2 -78.36 36.26 22.92
CA LYS A 2 -77.07 36.92 23.18
C LYS A 2 -75.90 36.32 22.37
N ASN A 3 -75.80 36.84 21.14
CA ASN A 3 -74.56 37.01 20.37
C ASN A 3 -73.51 37.76 21.22
N ILE A 4 -72.25 37.36 21.11
CA ILE A 4 -71.11 38.18 21.50
C ILE A 4 -70.18 38.32 20.28
N LEU A 5 -70.02 39.58 19.90
CA LEU A 5 -69.09 40.12 18.92
C LEU A 5 -68.17 41.11 19.66
N SER A 6 -66.93 41.22 19.17
CA SER A 6 -65.90 42.23 19.46
C SER A 6 -65.09 41.97 20.73
N ILE A 7 -63.75 42.11 20.76
CA ILE A 7 -62.96 43.30 20.39
C ILE A 7 -61.52 42.91 19.96
N PHE A 8 -61.01 43.68 19.00
CA PHE A 8 -59.63 43.75 18.48
C PHE A 8 -58.57 44.04 19.55
N ILE A 9 -57.40 43.39 19.46
CA ILE A 9 -56.12 43.95 19.92
C ILE A 9 -55.13 43.90 18.75
N PHE A 10 -54.70 45.08 18.34
CA PHE A 10 -53.71 45.36 17.31
C PHE A 10 -52.32 45.21 17.95
N VAL A 11 -51.51 44.25 17.50
CA VAL A 11 -50.07 44.23 17.79
C VAL A 11 -49.35 44.37 16.45
N ILE A 12 -48.87 45.58 16.19
CA ILE A 12 -47.87 45.85 15.17
C ILE A 12 -46.52 45.43 15.76
N SER A 13 -45.92 44.37 15.22
CA SER A 13 -44.51 44.08 15.40
C SER A 13 -43.86 43.91 14.02
N ILE A 14 -43.22 45.02 13.61
CA ILE A 14 -42.07 45.17 12.71
C ILE A 14 -41.72 43.92 11.89
N THR A 15 -42.08 43.94 10.62
CA THR A 15 -41.45 43.12 9.58
C THR A 15 -39.99 43.52 9.44
N CYS A 16 -39.07 42.74 10.00
CA CYS A 16 -37.68 42.76 9.56
C CYS A 16 -37.56 41.75 8.41
N ALA A 17 -37.37 42.26 7.20
CA ALA A 17 -37.07 41.44 6.04
C ALA A 17 -35.73 40.71 6.26
N SER A 18 -35.80 39.39 6.44
CA SER A 18 -34.65 38.50 6.31
C SER A 18 -35.05 37.31 5.45
N GLN A 19 -35.25 37.57 4.15
CA GLN A 19 -35.13 36.54 3.13
C GLN A 19 -33.79 36.72 2.42
N HIS A 20 -33.15 35.58 2.14
CA HIS A 20 -31.94 35.37 1.35
C HIS A 20 -30.58 35.47 2.06
N LYS A 21 -30.20 34.38 2.74
CA LYS A 21 -28.79 33.94 2.79
C LYS A 21 -28.59 32.42 2.84
N GLU A 22 -29.56 31.66 3.36
CA GLU A 22 -29.43 30.20 3.52
C GLU A 22 -29.40 29.36 2.22
N SER A 23 -29.98 29.82 1.11
CA SER A 23 -29.97 29.06 -0.15
C SER A 23 -28.64 29.13 -0.92
N SER A 24 -27.85 30.18 -0.69
CA SER A 24 -26.58 30.39 -1.39
C SER A 24 -25.41 29.59 -0.80
N GLU A 25 -25.43 29.36 0.52
CA GLU A 25 -24.38 28.63 1.24
C GLU A 25 -24.52 27.12 1.08
N LYS A 26 -25.74 26.56 1.14
CA LYS A 26 -25.99 25.14 0.86
C LYS A 26 -25.59 24.75 -0.57
N ASN A 27 -25.91 25.62 -1.55
CA ASN A 27 -25.46 25.42 -2.93
C ASN A 27 -23.94 25.55 -3.09
N LYS A 28 -23.28 26.47 -2.38
CA LYS A 28 -21.81 26.58 -2.38
C LYS A 28 -21.12 25.37 -1.77
N ILE A 29 -21.66 24.79 -0.69
CA ILE A 29 -21.12 23.59 -0.04
C ILE A 29 -21.27 22.38 -0.97
N SER A 30 -22.44 22.20 -1.57
CA SER A 30 -22.70 21.15 -2.56
C SER A 30 -21.79 21.28 -3.79
N LEU A 31 -21.65 22.48 -4.35
CA LEU A 31 -20.74 22.73 -5.47
C LEU A 31 -19.26 22.51 -5.11
N ARG A 32 -18.84 22.86 -3.88
CA ARG A 32 -17.48 22.58 -3.40
C ARG A 32 -17.24 21.08 -3.23
N GLN A 33 -18.20 20.37 -2.65
CA GLN A 33 -18.12 18.91 -2.51
C GLN A 33 -18.07 18.23 -3.88
N LEU A 34 -18.97 18.58 -4.79
CA LEU A 34 -18.96 18.07 -6.17
C LEU A 34 -17.66 18.41 -6.91
N SER A 35 -17.11 19.62 -6.69
CA SER A 35 -15.82 20.01 -7.27
C SER A 35 -14.64 19.23 -6.69
N ASN A 36 -14.68 18.90 -5.40
CA ASN A 36 -13.65 18.10 -4.74
C ASN A 36 -13.75 16.63 -5.16
N GLU A 37 -14.97 16.10 -5.32
CA GLU A 37 -15.24 14.75 -5.81
C GLU A 37 -14.81 14.59 -7.28
N THR A 38 -15.07 15.60 -8.11
CA THR A 38 -14.61 15.67 -9.51
C THR A 38 -13.08 15.75 -9.59
N LYS A 39 -12.43 16.47 -8.67
CA LYS A 39 -10.96 16.49 -8.58
C LYS A 39 -10.41 15.14 -8.14
N ARG A 40 -10.98 14.52 -7.10
CA ARG A 40 -10.51 13.24 -6.54
C ARG A 40 -10.66 12.08 -7.53
N SER A 41 -11.69 12.11 -8.38
CA SER A 41 -11.89 11.12 -9.45
C SER A 41 -11.04 11.32 -10.70
N SER A 42 -10.23 12.38 -10.76
CA SER A 42 -9.33 12.66 -11.89
C SER A 42 -7.91 12.19 -11.60
N PHE A 43 -7.37 11.29 -12.43
CA PHE A 43 -5.98 10.83 -12.32
C PHE A 43 -4.96 11.98 -12.33
N LYS A 44 -5.23 13.04 -13.11
CA LYS A 44 -4.34 14.21 -13.23
C LYS A 44 -4.09 14.92 -11.90
N THR A 45 -5.00 14.79 -10.94
CA THR A 45 -4.86 15.36 -9.59
C THR A 45 -3.66 14.83 -8.82
N TYR A 46 -3.23 13.62 -9.14
CA TYR A 46 -2.15 12.94 -8.41
C TYR A 46 -0.80 12.99 -9.15
N VAL A 47 -0.80 13.45 -10.39
CA VAL A 47 0.43 13.59 -11.18
C VAL A 47 1.26 14.72 -10.59
N ASN A 48 2.54 14.45 -10.31
CA ASN A 48 3.49 15.38 -9.65
C ASN A 48 3.10 15.79 -8.22
N ASN A 49 2.19 15.05 -7.58
CA ASN A 49 1.91 15.25 -6.16
C ASN A 49 2.94 14.44 -5.34
N GLU A 50 3.70 15.11 -4.49
CA GLU A 50 4.75 14.49 -3.68
C GLU A 50 4.22 13.59 -2.56
N ASP A 51 2.95 13.72 -2.19
CA ASP A 51 2.32 12.91 -1.13
C ASP A 51 1.94 11.50 -1.64
N TYR A 52 1.93 11.29 -2.95
CA TYR A 52 1.52 10.04 -3.58
C TYR A 52 2.66 9.39 -4.36
N PHE A 53 2.59 8.07 -4.49
CA PHE A 53 3.33 7.32 -5.49
C PHE A 53 2.37 6.66 -6.47
N ILE A 54 2.87 6.39 -7.69
CA ILE A 54 2.08 5.82 -8.78
C ILE A 54 2.77 4.55 -9.26
N LYS A 55 2.03 3.44 -9.27
CA LYS A 55 2.43 2.17 -9.92
C LYS A 55 1.64 1.99 -11.21
N THR A 56 2.32 1.51 -12.23
CA THR A 56 1.74 1.25 -13.56
C THR A 56 1.71 -0.24 -13.80
N ILE A 57 0.52 -0.84 -13.81
CA ILE A 57 0.29 -2.29 -13.88
C ILE A 57 -1.03 -2.49 -14.63
N ASP A 58 -1.11 -3.46 -15.53
CA ASP A 58 -2.38 -3.93 -16.09
C ASP A 58 -3.08 -4.83 -15.05
N VAL A 59 -4.03 -4.28 -14.29
CA VAL A 59 -4.70 -5.00 -13.19
C VAL A 59 -5.92 -5.77 -13.66
N ASN A 60 -6.52 -5.39 -14.78
CA ASN A 60 -7.73 -6.02 -15.32
C ASN A 60 -7.45 -7.03 -16.46
N LYS A 61 -6.19 -7.12 -16.89
CA LYS A 61 -5.67 -7.98 -17.96
C LYS A 61 -6.31 -7.73 -19.31
N ASP A 62 -6.57 -6.48 -19.64
CA ASP A 62 -7.07 -6.07 -20.96
C ASP A 62 -5.94 -5.69 -21.95
N GLY A 63 -4.68 -5.76 -21.51
CA GLY A 63 -3.51 -5.40 -22.31
C GLY A 63 -3.18 -3.91 -22.28
N ILE A 64 -3.92 -3.10 -21.51
CA ILE A 64 -3.72 -1.67 -21.31
C ILE A 64 -3.23 -1.46 -19.89
N THR A 65 -2.20 -0.62 -19.71
CA THR A 65 -1.67 -0.37 -18.37
C THR A 65 -2.56 0.58 -17.58
N ASP A 66 -2.86 0.20 -16.34
CA ASP A 66 -3.62 0.99 -15.38
C ASP A 66 -2.71 1.77 -14.43
N LYS A 67 -3.31 2.63 -13.59
CA LYS A 67 -2.58 3.38 -12.55
C LYS A 67 -3.14 3.04 -11.18
N ILE A 68 -2.26 2.55 -10.31
CA ILE A 68 -2.51 2.46 -8.88
C ILE A 68 -1.84 3.67 -8.25
N VAL A 69 -2.64 4.52 -7.61
CA VAL A 69 -2.17 5.71 -6.91
C VAL A 69 -2.36 5.48 -5.43
N SER A 70 -1.33 5.70 -4.62
CA SER A 70 -1.47 5.58 -3.17
C SER A 70 -0.59 6.58 -2.45
N HIS A 71 -1.02 7.01 -1.27
CA HIS A 71 -0.18 7.84 -0.41
C HIS A 71 1.16 7.16 -0.14
N LYS A 72 2.22 7.96 -0.12
CA LYS A 72 3.52 7.57 0.41
C LYS A 72 3.41 7.30 1.92
N PRO A 73 4.37 6.57 2.49
CA PRO A 73 4.40 6.34 3.93
C PRO A 73 4.21 7.63 4.72
N TYR A 74 3.32 7.58 5.73
CA TYR A 74 2.99 8.68 6.64
C TYR A 74 2.29 9.91 6.01
N GLN A 75 1.90 9.85 4.73
CA GLN A 75 1.19 10.95 4.07
C GLN A 75 -0.34 10.75 4.02
N GLY A 76 -0.81 9.58 4.41
CA GLY A 76 -2.22 9.23 4.41
C GLY A 76 -2.45 7.76 4.08
N GLU A 77 -3.71 7.43 3.87
CA GLU A 77 -4.17 6.05 3.76
C GLU A 77 -4.92 5.75 2.46
N ASP A 78 -5.12 6.71 1.56
CA ASP A 78 -5.82 6.45 0.30
C ASP A 78 -5.06 5.51 -0.66
N LEU A 79 -5.83 4.68 -1.36
CA LEU A 79 -5.45 3.93 -2.55
C LEU A 79 -6.55 4.04 -3.60
N PHE A 80 -6.14 4.40 -4.82
CA PHE A 80 -6.99 4.52 -5.98
C PHE A 80 -6.51 3.60 -7.10
N ILE A 81 -7.45 3.11 -7.89
CA ILE A 81 -7.16 2.42 -9.16
C ILE A 81 -7.86 3.18 -10.27
N PHE A 82 -7.08 3.60 -11.26
CA PHE A 82 -7.58 4.18 -12.49
C PHE A 82 -7.33 3.22 -13.64
N LEU A 83 -8.41 2.72 -14.26
CA LEU A 83 -8.32 1.86 -15.43
C LEU A 83 -8.03 2.68 -16.68
N GLY A 84 -7.04 2.25 -17.45
CA GLY A 84 -6.66 2.85 -18.72
C GLY A 84 -7.62 2.48 -19.85
N ASN A 85 -7.55 3.22 -20.95
CA ASN A 85 -8.21 2.85 -22.21
C ASN A 85 -7.30 3.11 -23.41
N GLN A 86 -7.75 2.68 -24.59
CA GLN A 86 -6.98 2.78 -25.84
C GLN A 86 -6.68 4.23 -26.23
N GLN A 87 -7.46 5.20 -25.76
CA GLN A 87 -7.24 6.63 -25.98
C GLN A 87 -6.28 7.26 -24.97
N GLY A 88 -5.66 6.47 -24.09
CA GLY A 88 -4.74 6.96 -23.06
C GLY A 88 -5.44 7.74 -21.94
N LYS A 89 -6.76 7.59 -21.78
CA LYS A 89 -7.53 8.17 -20.69
C LYS A 89 -7.68 7.18 -19.54
N TYR A 90 -7.87 7.73 -18.34
CA TYR A 90 -7.94 6.99 -17.09
C TYR A 90 -9.27 7.25 -16.39
N THR A 91 -9.96 6.19 -15.98
CA THR A 91 -11.23 6.25 -15.26
C THR A 91 -11.08 5.63 -13.88
N LEU A 92 -11.51 6.32 -12.82
CA LEU A 92 -11.48 5.78 -11.46
C LEU A 92 -12.38 4.54 -11.38
N ALA A 93 -11.79 3.42 -10.96
CA ALA A 93 -12.46 2.12 -10.82
C ALA A 93 -12.48 1.59 -9.39
N LEU A 94 -11.57 2.07 -8.54
CA LEU A 94 -11.57 1.78 -7.11
C LEU A 94 -11.06 3.00 -6.35
N GLU A 95 -11.76 3.34 -5.28
CA GLU A 95 -11.28 4.17 -4.19
C GLU A 95 -11.38 3.36 -2.91
N THR A 96 -10.27 3.23 -2.19
CA THR A 96 -10.18 2.47 -0.94
C THR A 96 -8.99 2.95 -0.11
N ARG A 97 -8.59 2.18 0.90
CA ARG A 97 -7.42 2.43 1.74
C ARG A 97 -6.23 1.54 1.36
N ASN A 98 -5.01 2.02 1.60
CA ASN A 98 -3.75 1.50 1.09
C ASN A 98 -3.10 0.40 1.94
N PHE A 99 -3.86 -0.18 2.86
CA PHE A 99 -3.44 -1.28 3.73
C PHE A 99 -2.25 -0.96 4.66
N SER A 100 -1.82 0.31 4.72
CA SER A 100 -0.88 0.76 5.74
C SER A 100 -1.58 0.95 7.08
N GLU A 101 -0.81 0.88 8.15
CA GLU A 101 -1.28 0.97 9.54
C GLU A 101 -0.61 2.16 10.23
N ASP A 102 -1.36 2.80 11.13
CA ASP A 102 -0.79 3.87 11.97
C ASP A 102 0.23 3.28 12.94
N GLY A 103 1.47 3.79 12.91
CA GLY A 103 2.61 3.21 13.63
C GLY A 103 2.92 1.75 13.28
N GLY A 104 2.40 1.27 12.15
CA GLY A 104 2.37 -0.14 11.79
C GLY A 104 3.07 -0.47 10.47
N ASN A 105 2.57 -1.49 9.78
CA ASN A 105 3.07 -1.85 8.47
C ASN A 105 2.85 -0.73 7.44
N ILE A 106 3.84 -0.51 6.58
CA ILE A 106 3.76 0.43 5.45
C ILE A 106 3.93 -0.31 4.12
N ILE A 107 3.41 0.26 3.03
CA ILE A 107 3.57 -0.34 1.69
C ILE A 107 5.05 -0.34 1.29
N GLY A 108 5.57 -1.54 0.99
CA GLY A 108 6.87 -1.71 0.34
C GLY A 108 6.75 -1.85 -1.17
N ASN A 109 5.74 -2.56 -1.67
CA ASN A 109 5.54 -2.73 -3.10
C ASN A 109 4.09 -3.07 -3.47
N ILE A 110 3.74 -2.87 -4.74
CA ILE A 110 2.50 -3.35 -5.35
C ILE A 110 2.88 -4.07 -6.64
N ILE A 111 2.42 -5.31 -6.79
CA ILE A 111 2.78 -6.19 -7.92
C ILE A 111 1.53 -6.81 -8.56
N PRO A 112 1.56 -7.15 -9.86
CA PRO A 112 0.47 -7.90 -10.48
C PRO A 112 0.37 -9.32 -9.92
N ILE A 113 -0.85 -9.89 -9.92
CA ILE A 113 -1.04 -11.32 -9.68
C ILE A 113 -0.80 -12.08 -10.99
N PHE A 114 0.03 -13.12 -10.95
CA PHE A 114 0.31 -13.94 -12.13
C PHE A 114 -0.96 -14.64 -12.62
N ASN A 115 -1.21 -14.61 -13.93
CA ASN A 115 -2.38 -15.22 -14.60
C ASN A 115 -3.79 -14.94 -14.05
N GLU A 116 -3.95 -13.98 -13.12
CA GLU A 116 -5.25 -13.56 -12.59
C GLU A 116 -5.43 -12.03 -12.61
N LYS A 117 -6.68 -11.55 -12.68
CA LYS A 117 -6.99 -10.10 -12.59
C LYS A 117 -6.87 -9.63 -11.13
N GLY A 118 -6.07 -8.60 -10.91
CA GLY A 118 -5.81 -8.07 -9.58
C GLY A 118 -4.34 -7.74 -9.34
N PHE A 119 -4.03 -7.45 -8.09
CA PHE A 119 -2.72 -7.04 -7.62
C PHE A 119 -2.52 -7.47 -6.17
N THR A 120 -1.26 -7.56 -5.78
CA THR A 120 -0.85 -7.81 -4.40
C THR A 120 -0.20 -6.55 -3.84
N VAL A 121 -0.72 -6.05 -2.71
CA VAL A 121 -0.05 -5.03 -1.92
C VAL A 121 0.84 -5.74 -0.90
N LYS A 122 2.14 -5.48 -0.96
CA LYS A 122 3.10 -5.98 0.03
C LYS A 122 3.41 -4.88 1.02
N THR A 123 3.12 -5.13 2.29
CA THR A 123 3.48 -4.24 3.38
C THR A 123 4.50 -4.90 4.28
N TYR A 124 5.32 -4.09 4.93
CA TYR A 124 6.34 -4.52 5.87
C TYR A 124 6.33 -3.60 7.08
N PHE A 125 6.72 -4.14 8.24
CA PHE A 125 6.91 -3.35 9.45
C PHE A 125 8.31 -2.72 9.42
N PRO A 126 8.44 -1.38 9.42
CA PRO A 126 9.72 -0.72 9.19
C PRO A 126 10.67 -0.74 10.39
N ASP A 127 10.15 -1.01 11.59
CA ASP A 127 10.92 -1.02 12.84
C ASP A 127 11.54 -2.41 13.13
N ARG A 128 11.57 -2.83 14.40
CA ARG A 128 12.16 -4.10 14.82
C ARG A 128 11.23 -5.28 14.57
N GLY A 129 11.82 -6.37 14.09
CA GLY A 129 11.14 -7.64 13.84
C GLY A 129 10.79 -7.84 12.37
N TYR A 130 10.45 -9.07 12.02
CA TYR A 130 10.00 -9.41 10.68
C TYR A 130 8.49 -9.62 10.69
N TYR A 131 7.77 -8.69 10.10
CA TYR A 131 6.33 -8.80 9.92
C TYR A 131 5.91 -8.22 8.57
N GLU A 132 5.64 -9.10 7.61
CA GLU A 132 5.16 -8.74 6.28
C GLU A 132 3.73 -9.23 6.08
N LYS A 133 2.99 -8.49 5.24
CA LYS A 133 1.63 -8.87 4.84
C LYS A 133 1.52 -8.70 3.33
N GLU A 134 1.00 -9.72 2.66
CA GLU A 134 0.67 -9.67 1.24
C GLU A 134 -0.86 -9.71 1.09
N TYR A 135 -1.45 -8.58 0.74
CA TYR A 135 -2.89 -8.43 0.53
C TYR A 135 -3.21 -8.71 -0.93
N ASN A 136 -3.85 -9.84 -1.21
CA ASN A 136 -4.21 -10.24 -2.57
C ASN A 136 -5.59 -9.69 -2.92
N VAL A 137 -5.61 -8.63 -3.71
CA VAL A 137 -6.83 -7.99 -4.19
C VAL A 137 -7.11 -8.46 -5.61
N ILE A 138 -8.24 -9.12 -5.81
CA ILE A 138 -8.67 -9.67 -7.10
C ILE A 138 -9.91 -8.93 -7.61
N MET A 139 -10.09 -8.99 -8.93
CA MET A 139 -11.31 -8.49 -9.57
C MET A 139 -12.16 -9.66 -10.05
N GLN A 140 -13.34 -9.82 -9.46
CA GLN A 140 -14.30 -10.86 -9.81
C GLN A 140 -15.67 -10.24 -10.03
N ASN A 141 -16.30 -10.51 -11.18
CA ASN A 141 -17.63 -9.99 -11.52
C ASN A 141 -17.74 -8.46 -11.32
N ASN A 142 -16.72 -7.72 -11.80
CA ASN A 142 -16.63 -6.26 -11.66
C ASN A 142 -16.61 -5.75 -10.20
N THR A 143 -16.28 -6.62 -9.25
CA THR A 143 -16.15 -6.31 -7.82
C THR A 143 -14.70 -6.52 -7.39
N TRP A 144 -14.17 -5.59 -6.59
CA TRP A 144 -12.85 -5.71 -5.98
C TRP A 144 -12.95 -6.46 -4.64
N LEU A 145 -12.31 -7.62 -4.56
CA LEU A 145 -12.30 -8.48 -3.39
C LEU A 145 -10.88 -8.59 -2.84
N LEU A 146 -10.70 -8.34 -1.54
CA LEU A 146 -9.57 -8.87 -0.81
C LEU A 146 -9.80 -10.37 -0.62
N ARG A 147 -9.14 -11.19 -1.44
CA ARG A 147 -9.31 -12.65 -1.43
C ARG A 147 -8.73 -13.25 -0.16
N ASN A 148 -7.47 -12.94 0.11
CA ASN A 148 -6.70 -13.48 1.23
C ASN A 148 -5.59 -12.51 1.62
N ILE A 149 -5.11 -12.66 2.85
CA ILE A 149 -3.89 -12.02 3.34
C ILE A 149 -2.90 -13.13 3.68
N ILE A 150 -1.69 -13.03 3.13
CA ILE A 150 -0.58 -13.88 3.54
C ILE A 150 0.22 -13.11 4.58
N TYR A 151 0.16 -13.55 5.83
CA TYR A 151 0.97 -13.00 6.91
C TYR A 151 2.28 -13.76 7.00
N LYS A 152 3.40 -13.04 7.12
CA LYS A 152 4.72 -13.64 7.34
C LYS A 152 5.34 -13.07 8.60
N THR A 153 5.77 -13.94 9.50
CA THR A 153 6.43 -13.52 10.75
C THR A 153 7.43 -14.56 11.21
N MET A 154 8.46 -14.13 11.91
CA MET A 154 9.46 -15.03 12.48
C MET A 154 8.95 -15.62 13.81
N SER A 155 9.37 -16.84 14.12
CA SER A 155 9.10 -17.46 15.43
C SER A 155 9.76 -16.69 16.57
N ASP A 156 10.97 -16.19 16.32
CA ASP A 156 11.82 -15.50 17.29
C ASP A 156 13.01 -14.85 16.54
N ILE A 157 14.00 -14.37 17.30
CA ILE A 157 15.21 -13.69 16.77
C ILE A 157 16.45 -14.59 16.67
N SER A 158 16.33 -15.89 16.96
CA SER A 158 17.46 -16.83 16.95
C SER A 158 17.87 -17.24 15.55
N GLN A 159 19.04 -17.87 15.44
CA GLN A 159 19.54 -18.41 14.17
C GLN A 159 18.73 -19.59 13.65
N ASP A 160 18.02 -20.29 14.54
CA ASP A 160 17.16 -21.43 14.22
C ASP A 160 15.70 -21.03 14.02
N ALA A 161 15.42 -19.72 14.03
CA ALA A 161 14.09 -19.17 13.85
C ALA A 161 13.48 -19.64 12.53
N VAL A 162 12.19 -19.99 12.58
CA VAL A 162 11.42 -20.35 11.40
C VAL A 162 10.49 -19.21 11.02
N MET A 163 10.31 -19.02 9.72
CA MET A 163 9.31 -18.09 9.20
C MET A 163 7.96 -18.82 9.14
N TYR A 164 6.99 -18.32 9.90
CA TYR A 164 5.59 -18.69 9.74
C TYR A 164 4.97 -17.93 8.58
N ILE A 165 4.31 -18.66 7.70
CA ILE A 165 3.55 -18.08 6.59
C ILE A 165 2.10 -18.56 6.70
N CYS A 166 1.22 -17.63 7.03
CA CYS A 166 -0.19 -17.90 7.28
C CYS A 166 -1.02 -17.33 6.13
N ASP A 167 -1.53 -18.19 5.26
CA ASP A 167 -2.48 -17.79 4.21
C ASP A 167 -3.90 -17.80 4.78
N ILE A 168 -4.45 -16.61 5.00
CA ILE A 168 -5.74 -16.43 5.67
C ILE A 168 -6.77 -15.90 4.66
N PRO A 169 -7.76 -16.72 4.27
CA PRO A 169 -8.87 -16.29 3.44
C PRO A 169 -9.63 -15.13 4.08
N GLN A 170 -10.01 -14.16 3.27
CA GLN A 170 -10.76 -12.96 3.68
C GLN A 170 -12.10 -12.89 2.94
N ASN A 171 -12.08 -12.97 1.60
CA ASN A 171 -13.26 -12.82 0.73
C ASN A 171 -14.07 -11.54 1.00
N ILE A 172 -13.38 -10.41 1.21
CA ILE A 172 -13.99 -9.14 1.63
C ILE A 172 -14.14 -8.22 0.42
N ASN A 173 -15.33 -7.67 0.19
CA ASN A 173 -15.53 -6.57 -0.75
C ASN A 173 -14.97 -5.26 -0.17
N ILE A 174 -13.87 -4.76 -0.77
CA ILE A 174 -13.12 -3.58 -0.32
C ILE A 174 -13.69 -2.25 -0.82
N GLN A 175 -14.80 -2.29 -1.56
CA GLN A 175 -15.57 -1.11 -1.98
C GLN A 175 -16.63 -0.73 -0.95
N LYS A 176 -16.87 -1.57 0.07
CA LYS A 176 -17.84 -1.29 1.14
C LYS A 176 -17.17 -0.52 2.27
N SER A 177 -17.89 0.42 2.89
CA SER A 177 -17.41 1.09 4.09
C SER A 177 -17.15 0.10 5.24
N GLY A 178 -16.18 0.42 6.10
CA GLY A 178 -15.82 -0.43 7.25
C GLY A 178 -15.29 -1.82 6.87
N TRP A 179 -14.83 -2.02 5.63
CA TRP A 179 -14.39 -3.35 5.21
C TRP A 179 -13.19 -3.89 6.01
N THR A 180 -12.38 -2.99 6.58
CA THR A 180 -11.22 -3.29 7.42
C THR A 180 -11.60 -4.01 8.72
N ASP A 181 -12.78 -3.72 9.27
CA ASP A 181 -13.25 -4.29 10.54
C ASP A 181 -13.59 -5.79 10.41
N ARG A 182 -13.70 -6.26 9.18
CA ARG A 182 -13.99 -7.67 8.84
C ARG A 182 -12.73 -8.48 8.57
N ILE A 183 -11.55 -7.87 8.61
CA ILE A 183 -10.29 -8.57 8.37
C ILE A 183 -10.09 -9.61 9.48
N THR A 184 -9.91 -10.85 9.07
CA THR A 184 -9.50 -11.92 9.97
C THR A 184 -7.98 -11.82 10.20
N PRO A 185 -7.52 -11.66 11.45
CA PRO A 185 -6.10 -11.49 11.74
C PRO A 185 -5.32 -12.81 11.59
N ILE A 186 -4.00 -12.70 11.63
CA ILE A 186 -3.12 -13.87 11.77
C ILE A 186 -3.53 -14.71 13.01
N PRO A 187 -3.48 -16.05 12.96
CA PRO A 187 -3.76 -16.89 14.12
C PRO A 187 -2.86 -16.56 15.32
N GLU A 188 -3.39 -16.82 16.52
CA GLU A 188 -2.61 -16.75 17.75
C GLU A 188 -1.36 -17.62 17.69
N GLU A 189 -0.28 -17.16 18.31
CA GLU A 189 1.05 -17.77 18.25
C GLU A 189 1.02 -19.27 18.57
N LYS A 190 0.30 -19.68 19.62
CA LYS A 190 0.19 -21.07 20.09
C LYS A 190 -0.37 -22.04 19.06
N VAL A 191 -1.10 -21.56 18.05
CA VAL A 191 -1.72 -22.39 17.00
C VAL A 191 -1.08 -22.22 15.63
N ARG A 192 -0.12 -21.28 15.47
CA ARG A 192 0.53 -21.01 14.17
C ARG A 192 1.23 -22.24 13.60
N ALA A 193 1.94 -23.00 14.43
CA ALA A 193 2.60 -24.24 14.00
C ALA A 193 1.66 -25.29 13.39
N LYS A 194 0.35 -25.21 13.68
CA LYS A 194 -0.67 -26.12 13.12
C LYS A 194 -1.39 -25.53 11.91
N LYS A 195 -1.52 -24.19 11.85
CA LYS A 195 -2.35 -23.48 10.85
C LYS A 195 -1.54 -22.81 9.75
N CYS A 196 -0.26 -22.59 9.96
CA CYS A 196 0.63 -21.87 9.06
C CYS A 196 1.72 -22.82 8.56
N ARG A 197 2.15 -22.62 7.32
CA ARG A 197 3.34 -23.30 6.81
C ARG A 197 4.58 -22.67 7.45
N THR A 198 5.61 -23.47 7.63
CA THR A 198 6.91 -23.00 8.14
C THR A 198 7.94 -23.10 7.02
N GLU A 199 8.72 -22.05 6.87
CA GLU A 199 9.93 -22.07 6.06
C GLU A 199 11.11 -21.87 7.00
N LYS A 200 12.10 -22.76 6.91
CA LYS A 200 13.41 -22.47 7.48
C LYS A 200 14.01 -21.38 6.62
N ILE A 201 14.26 -20.21 7.20
CA ILE A 201 15.18 -19.28 6.56
C ILE A 201 16.51 -20.02 6.61
N GLN A 202 16.98 -20.49 5.45
CA GLN A 202 18.38 -20.87 5.38
C GLN A 202 19.13 -19.57 5.68
N ASN A 203 19.61 -19.46 6.91
CA ASN A 203 20.59 -18.46 7.32
C ASN A 203 21.91 -18.82 6.64
N THR A 204 21.88 -18.85 5.31
CA THR A 204 23.05 -18.91 4.47
C THR A 204 23.77 -17.62 4.72
N ALA A 205 24.84 -17.70 5.49
CA ALA A 205 25.65 -16.52 5.75
C ALA A 205 26.35 -16.17 4.44
N TYR A 206 26.10 -14.97 3.95
CA TYR A 206 26.72 -14.46 2.74
C TYR A 206 27.93 -13.61 3.11
N PHE A 207 29.02 -13.79 2.41
CA PHE A 207 30.26 -13.05 2.61
C PHE A 207 30.75 -12.50 1.27
N ILE A 208 31.39 -11.34 1.30
CA ILE A 208 32.11 -10.85 0.13
C ILE A 208 33.36 -11.69 -0.09
N GLN A 209 33.56 -12.15 -1.31
CA GLN A 209 34.78 -12.81 -1.75
C GLN A 209 35.22 -12.19 -3.08
N ASP A 210 36.18 -11.27 -3.01
CA ASP A 210 36.78 -10.62 -4.17
C ASP A 210 38.31 -10.76 -4.11
N PRO A 211 38.98 -11.25 -5.19
CA PRO A 211 40.44 -11.26 -5.28
C PRO A 211 41.10 -9.90 -5.09
N ASP A 212 40.39 -8.80 -5.40
CA ASP A 212 40.89 -7.43 -5.22
C ASP A 212 40.89 -6.98 -3.75
N GLY A 213 40.42 -7.84 -2.83
CA GLY A 213 40.33 -7.57 -1.39
C GLY A 213 39.10 -6.77 -0.97
N TYR A 214 38.29 -6.31 -1.92
CA TYR A 214 37.01 -5.65 -1.69
C TYR A 214 36.11 -5.71 -2.93
N THR A 215 34.80 -5.53 -2.74
CA THR A 215 33.85 -5.26 -3.82
C THR A 215 33.20 -3.89 -3.67
N ASN A 216 32.64 -3.36 -4.76
CA ASN A 216 31.89 -2.11 -4.73
C ASN A 216 30.40 -2.39 -4.54
N LEU A 217 29.81 -1.78 -3.51
CA LEU A 217 28.36 -1.66 -3.36
C LEU A 217 27.87 -0.54 -4.28
N ARG A 218 26.97 -0.84 -5.22
CA ARG A 218 26.52 0.10 -6.25
C ARG A 218 25.07 0.51 -6.07
N LYS A 219 24.72 1.69 -6.61
CA LYS A 219 23.35 2.20 -6.55
C LYS A 219 22.36 1.42 -7.42
N ASP A 220 22.81 0.91 -8.56
CA ASP A 220 22.01 0.15 -9.54
C ASP A 220 22.76 -1.11 -10.02
N LYS A 221 22.03 -2.00 -10.73
CA LYS A 221 22.49 -3.29 -11.28
C LYS A 221 23.45 -3.13 -12.48
N SER A 222 24.53 -2.35 -12.35
CA SER A 222 25.50 -2.09 -13.42
C SER A 222 26.89 -1.77 -12.89
N ILE A 223 27.94 -2.21 -13.59
CA ILE A 223 29.35 -1.89 -13.29
C ILE A 223 29.67 -0.39 -13.42
N THR A 224 28.87 0.38 -14.13
CA THR A 224 29.05 1.83 -14.31
C THR A 224 28.26 2.67 -13.31
N SER A 225 27.39 2.03 -12.50
CA SER A 225 26.59 2.75 -11.51
C SER A 225 27.45 3.31 -10.37
N GLN A 226 26.96 4.38 -9.75
CA GLN A 226 27.57 5.06 -8.62
C GLN A 226 27.95 4.06 -7.52
N VAL A 227 29.20 4.15 -7.04
CA VAL A 227 29.68 3.38 -5.89
C VAL A 227 29.22 4.08 -4.60
N LEU A 228 28.49 3.35 -3.75
CA LEU A 228 27.99 3.80 -2.46
C LEU A 228 28.96 3.49 -1.31
N GLN A 229 29.69 2.37 -1.43
CA GLN A 229 30.64 1.85 -0.43
C GLN A 229 31.59 0.83 -1.07
N LYS A 230 32.76 0.63 -0.47
CA LYS A 230 33.61 -0.55 -0.68
C LYS A 230 33.43 -1.50 0.50
N ILE A 231 33.09 -2.76 0.23
CA ILE A 231 32.89 -3.80 1.25
C ILE A 231 34.08 -4.76 1.15
N LYS A 232 34.84 -4.99 2.22
CA LYS A 232 36.06 -5.81 2.15
C LYS A 232 35.73 -7.29 1.98
N SER A 233 36.64 -8.03 1.34
CA SER A 233 36.56 -9.48 1.28
C SER A 233 36.60 -10.09 2.68
N GLY A 234 35.76 -11.09 2.91
CA GLY A 234 35.51 -11.72 4.21
C GLY A 234 34.41 -11.05 5.04
N GLU A 235 33.95 -9.84 4.68
CA GLU A 235 32.84 -9.21 5.40
C GLU A 235 31.52 -9.92 5.12
N GLN A 236 30.77 -10.20 6.19
CA GLN A 236 29.42 -10.74 6.09
C GLN A 236 28.48 -9.65 5.58
N ILE A 237 27.55 -10.03 4.71
CA ILE A 237 26.49 -9.17 4.18
C ILE A 237 25.13 -9.83 4.35
N GLU A 238 24.07 -9.02 4.40
CA GLU A 238 22.69 -9.50 4.31
C GLU A 238 22.26 -9.44 2.85
N VAL A 239 21.76 -10.55 2.28
CA VAL A 239 21.24 -10.57 0.92
C VAL A 239 19.71 -10.54 0.98
N THR A 240 19.11 -9.51 0.40
CA THR A 240 17.66 -9.24 0.47
C THR A 240 16.94 -9.44 -0.87
N ASP A 241 17.66 -9.52 -2.00
CA ASP A 241 17.13 -9.91 -3.32
C ASP A 241 18.22 -10.63 -4.14
N GLN A 242 17.90 -11.83 -4.64
CA GLN A 242 18.81 -12.67 -5.45
C GLN A 242 18.44 -12.73 -6.94
N ASN A 243 17.59 -11.81 -7.42
CA ASN A 243 17.12 -11.83 -8.79
C ASN A 243 18.17 -11.35 -9.80
N GLY A 244 18.70 -12.31 -10.57
CA GLY A 244 19.66 -12.09 -11.65
C GLY A 244 21.11 -12.10 -11.17
N ASP A 245 21.98 -11.41 -11.91
CA ASP A 245 23.41 -11.36 -11.62
C ASP A 245 23.81 -10.31 -10.57
N TRP A 246 22.91 -9.38 -10.27
CA TRP A 246 23.11 -8.32 -9.30
C TRP A 246 22.15 -8.47 -8.14
N TRP A 247 22.71 -8.82 -6.99
CA TRP A 247 21.96 -9.06 -5.77
C TRP A 247 21.87 -7.77 -4.96
N PHE A 248 20.70 -7.52 -4.36
CA PHE A 248 20.52 -6.40 -3.43
C PHE A 248 20.96 -6.84 -2.05
N VAL A 249 21.84 -6.06 -1.43
CA VAL A 249 22.50 -6.42 -0.18
C VAL A 249 22.54 -5.25 0.79
N THR A 250 22.62 -5.56 2.08
CA THR A 250 22.95 -4.62 3.17
C THR A 250 24.35 -4.94 3.68
N SER A 251 25.24 -3.93 3.74
CA SER A 251 26.57 -4.07 4.35
C SER A 251 26.49 -4.08 5.88
N GLN A 252 27.58 -4.47 6.57
CA GLN A 252 27.65 -4.39 8.05
C GLN A 252 27.49 -2.95 8.56
N GLU A 253 27.83 -1.96 7.74
CA GLU A 253 27.63 -0.54 8.03
C GLU A 253 26.19 -0.06 7.75
N GLY A 254 25.28 -0.96 7.34
CA GLY A 254 23.86 -0.67 7.11
C GLY A 254 23.54 -0.03 5.75
N LYS A 255 24.53 0.18 4.87
CA LYS A 255 24.28 0.72 3.53
C LYS A 255 23.70 -0.36 2.62
N LYS A 256 22.70 0.03 1.81
CA LYS A 256 22.00 -0.86 0.88
C LYS A 256 22.36 -0.55 -0.56
N GLY A 257 22.50 -1.57 -1.38
CA GLY A 257 22.85 -1.43 -2.80
C GLY A 257 23.01 -2.77 -3.49
N TYR A 258 23.58 -2.75 -4.69
CA TYR A 258 23.77 -3.92 -5.52
C TYR A 258 25.23 -4.37 -5.56
N VAL A 259 25.44 -5.68 -5.45
CA VAL A 259 26.73 -6.36 -5.65
C VAL A 259 26.52 -7.48 -6.66
N HIS A 260 27.49 -7.68 -7.54
CA HIS A 260 27.43 -8.78 -8.50
C HIS A 260 27.61 -10.12 -7.77
N LYS A 261 26.76 -11.11 -8.05
CA LYS A 261 26.72 -12.40 -7.34
C LYS A 261 28.05 -13.15 -7.34
N SER A 262 28.88 -12.94 -8.35
CA SER A 262 30.21 -13.56 -8.43
C SER A 262 31.19 -13.08 -7.35
N ARG A 263 30.83 -12.04 -6.59
CA ARG A 263 31.59 -11.51 -5.45
C ARG A 263 31.00 -11.94 -4.11
N ILE A 264 29.99 -12.79 -4.12
CA ILE A 264 29.26 -13.22 -2.94
C ILE A 264 29.41 -14.73 -2.80
N GLN A 265 29.85 -15.17 -1.62
CA GLN A 265 29.94 -16.58 -1.26
C GLN A 265 28.96 -16.89 -0.15
N SER A 266 28.24 -18.01 -0.28
CA SER A 266 27.37 -18.58 0.75
C SER A 266 28.10 -19.61 1.60
N LYS A 267 27.78 -19.66 2.90
CA LYS A 267 28.21 -20.73 3.81
C LYS A 267 27.01 -21.43 4.44
#